data_AF-A0AA36DWD9-F1
#
_entry.id   AF-A0AA36DWD9-F1
#
_cell.length_a   1.000
_cell.length_b   1.000
_cell.length_c   1.000
_cell.angle_alpha   90.00
_cell.angle_beta   90.00
_cell.angle_gamma   90.00
#
_symmetry.space_group_name_H-M   'P 1'
#
loop_
_entity.id
_entity.type
_entity.pdbx_description
1 polymer ?
#
loop_
_entity_poly.entity_id
_entity_poly.type
_entity_poly.pdbx_seq_one_letter_code
_entity_poly.pdbx_strand_id
1 'polypeptide(L)'
;MMLNVKSHQNLTLDLDSSQYTEALRLRIECMRFSPLAQALTVAECVPLVHLSKAYFATNYSQTDGVITFEVAPHKTSNSKARFCRCLRFTAKDGVVDPDLISSSALIDMFYQMGYIGNISLFSKFRKTNLPPMWNELFTLFFKSLSGRVFGSDSASILFCTIIYGLYTRVNLDYGDIL
;
A
#
# COMPACT_ATOMS: atom_id res chain seq x y z
N MET A 1 -18.54 -2.88 3.19
CA MET A 1 -18.82 -2.03 4.37
C MET A 1 -18.20 -0.67 4.12
N MET A 2 -19.00 0.32 3.74
CA MET A 2 -18.54 1.71 3.61
C MET A 2 -18.28 2.24 5.03
N LEU A 3 -17.07 2.71 5.29
CA LEU A 3 -16.80 3.51 6.49
C LEU A 3 -17.71 4.74 6.39
N ASN A 4 -18.57 4.94 7.39
CA ASN A 4 -19.47 6.09 7.46
C ASN A 4 -18.63 7.32 7.86
N VAL A 5 -17.80 7.80 6.93
CA VAL A 5 -16.94 8.97 7.13
C VAL A 5 -17.82 10.19 6.94
N LYS A 6 -18.08 10.92 8.02
CA LYS A 6 -18.85 12.17 7.94
C LYS A 6 -18.05 13.18 7.12
N SER A 7 -18.73 13.96 6.27
CA SER A 7 -18.11 15.13 5.66
C SER A 7 -17.54 16.01 6.78
N HIS A 8 -16.23 16.31 6.72
CA HIS A 8 -15.45 17.12 7.69
C HIS A 8 -14.86 16.36 8.88
N GLN A 9 -14.90 15.01 8.88
CA GLN A 9 -13.99 14.25 9.72
C GLN A 9 -12.60 14.23 9.10
N ASN A 10 -11.70 15.01 9.68
CA ASN A 10 -10.29 14.90 9.42
C ASN A 10 -9.79 13.53 9.91
N LEU A 11 -8.94 12.88 9.12
CA LEU A 11 -8.14 11.76 9.62
C LEU A 11 -7.07 12.35 10.55
N THR A 12 -7.44 12.67 11.78
CA THR A 12 -6.53 12.27 12.85
C THR A 12 -6.56 10.76 12.76
N LEU A 13 -5.51 10.17 12.18
CA LEU A 13 -5.33 8.72 12.25
C LEU A 13 -5.12 8.46 13.74
N ASP A 14 -6.23 8.27 14.46
CA ASP A 14 -6.20 7.98 15.88
C ASP A 14 -5.63 6.57 15.99
N LEU A 15 -4.32 6.53 16.22
CA LEU A 15 -3.56 5.29 16.38
C LEU A 15 -3.73 4.73 17.79
N ASP A 16 -4.65 5.28 18.59
CA ASP A 16 -5.12 4.65 19.81
C ASP A 16 -5.93 3.40 19.48
N SER A 17 -5.19 2.29 19.40
CA SER A 17 -5.72 0.96 19.14
C SER A 17 -6.85 0.57 20.13
N SER A 18 -6.92 1.19 21.32
CA SER A 18 -7.94 0.90 22.33
C SER A 18 -9.36 1.30 21.96
N GLN A 19 -9.52 2.21 20.99
CA GLN A 19 -10.84 2.69 20.55
C GLN A 19 -11.45 1.84 19.43
N TYR A 20 -10.76 0.79 18.99
CA TYR A 20 -11.14 0.01 17.82
C TYR A 20 -11.35 -1.46 18.15
N THR A 21 -12.15 -2.14 17.31
CA THR A 21 -12.38 -3.59 17.43
C THR A 21 -11.07 -4.35 17.31
N GLU A 22 -11.00 -5.55 17.89
CA GLU A 22 -9.76 -6.35 17.95
C GLU A 22 -9.10 -6.55 16.55
N ALA A 23 -9.91 -6.74 15.51
CA ALA A 23 -9.44 -6.86 14.13
C ALA A 23 -8.85 -5.56 13.55
N LEU A 24 -9.30 -4.38 14.01
CA LEU A 24 -8.75 -3.07 13.64
C LEU A 24 -7.57 -2.68 14.54
N ARG A 25 -7.51 -3.18 15.77
CA ARG A 25 -6.44 -2.95 16.75
C ARG A 25 -5.09 -3.42 16.25
N LEU A 26 -5.03 -4.66 15.73
CA LEU A 26 -3.87 -5.23 15.05
C LEU A 26 -3.43 -4.38 13.84
N ARG A 27 -4.39 -3.86 13.07
CA ARG A 27 -4.11 -3.03 11.88
C ARG A 27 -3.55 -1.66 12.25
N ILE A 28 -4.04 -1.06 13.33
CA ILE A 28 -3.54 0.20 13.88
C ILE A 28 -2.14 0.04 14.44
N GLU A 29 -1.85 -1.04 15.16
CA GLU A 29 -0.48 -1.32 15.62
C GLU A 29 0.50 -1.57 14.46
N CYS A 30 0.09 -2.32 13.44
CA CYS A 30 0.91 -2.55 12.25
C CYS A 30 1.26 -1.23 11.56
N MET A 31 0.28 -0.33 11.44
CA MET A 31 0.46 1.00 10.86
C MET A 31 1.32 1.89 11.77
N ARG A 32 1.10 1.91 13.09
CA ARG A 32 1.70 2.86 14.05
C ARG A 32 3.22 2.96 14.01
N PHE A 33 3.90 1.85 13.70
CA PHE A 33 5.36 1.84 13.57
C PHE A 33 5.85 1.74 12.12
N SER A 34 4.94 1.77 11.14
CA SER A 34 5.31 1.80 9.73
C SER A 34 5.77 3.21 9.31
N PRO A 35 6.72 3.32 8.37
CA PRO A 35 7.04 4.60 7.73
C PRO A 35 5.82 5.26 7.07
N LEU A 36 4.83 4.44 6.67
CA LEU A 36 3.57 4.91 6.12
C LEU A 36 2.76 5.70 7.13
N ALA A 37 2.70 5.28 8.40
CA ALA A 37 2.01 6.05 9.43
C ALA A 37 2.70 7.39 9.66
N GLN A 38 4.03 7.44 9.75
CA GLN A 38 4.72 8.74 9.82
C GLN A 38 4.38 9.63 8.62
N ALA A 39 4.38 9.10 7.40
CA ALA A 39 4.01 9.87 6.21
C ALA A 39 2.54 10.35 6.24
N LEU A 40 1.64 9.55 6.84
CA LEU A 40 0.21 9.84 6.95
C LEU A 40 -0.18 10.68 8.19
N THR A 41 0.68 10.78 9.21
CA THR A 41 0.42 11.54 10.44
C THR A 41 1.17 12.88 10.52
N VAL A 42 2.15 13.13 9.63
CA VAL A 42 2.91 14.40 9.58
C VAL A 42 2.08 15.55 8.98
N ALA A 43 1.02 15.25 8.24
CA ALA A 43 0.09 16.28 7.77
C ALA A 43 -1.12 16.35 8.70
N GLU A 44 -1.28 17.47 9.41
CA GLU A 44 -2.51 17.77 10.14
C GLU A 44 -3.68 17.68 9.17
N CYS A 45 -4.53 16.68 9.37
CA CYS A 45 -5.89 16.64 8.82
C CYS A 45 -5.98 16.70 7.29
N VAL A 46 -5.67 15.62 6.57
CA VAL A 46 -6.03 15.50 5.14
C VAL A 46 -7.38 14.80 4.99
N PRO A 47 -8.45 15.47 4.51
CA PRO A 47 -9.73 14.83 4.26
C PRO A 47 -9.60 13.68 3.26
N LEU A 48 -10.27 12.54 3.53
CA LEU A 48 -10.22 11.34 2.68
C LEU A 48 -10.59 11.64 1.21
N VAL A 49 -11.47 12.62 0.98
CA VAL A 49 -11.85 13.07 -0.37
C VAL A 49 -10.65 13.62 -1.16
N HIS A 50 -9.70 14.31 -0.51
CA HIS A 50 -8.51 14.82 -1.18
C HIS A 50 -7.51 13.71 -1.45
N LEU A 51 -7.38 12.75 -0.53
CA LEU A 51 -6.52 11.58 -0.71
C LEU A 51 -7.04 10.68 -1.84
N SER A 52 -8.36 10.46 -1.87
CA SER A 52 -9.06 9.77 -2.96
C SER A 52 -8.93 10.51 -4.30
N LYS A 53 -9.10 11.84 -4.31
CA LYS A 53 -8.87 12.66 -5.52
C LYS A 53 -7.43 12.58 -6.00
N ALA A 54 -6.44 12.72 -5.11
CA ALA A 54 -5.03 12.58 -5.44
C ALA A 54 -4.76 11.23 -6.10
N TYR A 55 -5.36 10.18 -5.54
CA TYR A 55 -5.26 8.81 -6.01
C TYR A 55 -5.91 8.60 -7.40
N PHE A 56 -7.10 9.16 -7.64
CA PHE A 56 -7.75 9.07 -8.95
C PHE A 56 -7.06 9.93 -10.02
N ALA A 57 -6.46 11.04 -9.62
CA ALA A 57 -5.71 11.93 -10.49
C ALA A 57 -4.25 11.47 -10.72
N THR A 58 -3.86 10.34 -10.15
CA THR A 58 -2.49 9.84 -10.29
C THR A 58 -2.20 9.44 -11.73
N ASN A 59 -1.18 10.04 -12.34
CA ASN A 59 -0.70 9.71 -13.69
C ASN A 59 0.78 9.34 -13.64
N TYR A 60 1.14 8.18 -14.20
CA TYR A 60 2.51 7.71 -14.29
C TYR A 60 3.09 7.99 -15.68
N SER A 61 4.16 8.79 -15.74
CA SER A 61 4.95 8.98 -16.96
C SER A 61 6.07 7.96 -16.99
N GLN A 62 6.01 7.02 -17.94
CA GLN A 62 7.10 6.05 -18.17
C GLN A 62 8.37 6.74 -18.63
N THR A 63 8.25 7.74 -19.51
CA THR A 63 9.38 8.50 -20.06
C THR A 63 10.19 9.19 -18.97
N ASP A 64 9.51 9.75 -17.97
CA ASP A 64 10.16 10.51 -16.90
C ASP A 64 10.42 9.67 -15.64
N GLY A 65 9.82 8.48 -15.52
CA GLY A 65 9.90 7.65 -14.31
C GLY A 65 9.25 8.32 -13.08
N VAL A 66 8.22 9.14 -13.32
CA VAL A 66 7.62 10.03 -12.33
C VAL A 66 6.12 9.82 -12.24
N ILE A 67 5.63 9.75 -11.00
CA ILE A 67 4.22 9.73 -10.66
C ILE A 67 3.78 11.15 -10.35
N THR A 68 2.75 11.63 -11.05
CA THR A 68 2.20 12.96 -10.85
C THR A 68 0.85 12.85 -10.17
N PHE A 69 0.62 13.72 -9.18
CA PHE A 69 -0.63 13.82 -8.43
C PHE A 69 -1.21 15.22 -8.65
N GLU A 70 -2.50 15.30 -8.94
CA GLU A 70 -3.21 16.56 -9.09
C GLU A 70 -4.38 16.62 -8.09
N VAL A 71 -4.34 17.61 -7.19
CA VAL A 71 -5.39 17.84 -6.19
C VAL A 71 -5.76 19.31 -6.25
N ALA A 72 -6.92 19.61 -6.84
CA ALA A 72 -7.40 20.97 -7.03
C ALA A 72 -6.36 21.81 -7.84
N PRO A 73 -5.93 23.05 -7.49
CA PRO A 73 -4.98 23.78 -8.34
C PRO A 73 -3.53 23.30 -8.17
N HIS A 74 -3.28 22.31 -7.30
CA HIS A 74 -1.94 21.86 -6.98
C HIS A 74 -1.57 20.61 -7.76
N LYS A 75 -0.46 20.69 -8.48
CA LYS A 75 0.18 19.57 -9.16
C LYS A 75 1.52 19.30 -8.48
N THR A 76 1.73 18.07 -8.03
CA THR A 76 2.99 17.62 -7.46
C THR A 76 3.43 16.33 -8.12
N SER A 77 4.71 16.00 -7.99
CA SER A 77 5.27 14.80 -8.61
C SER A 77 6.28 14.11 -7.71
N ASN A 78 6.40 12.80 -7.87
CA ASN A 78 7.31 11.96 -7.12
C ASN A 78 7.96 10.92 -8.05
N SER A 79 9.28 10.92 -8.13
CA SER A 79 10.03 9.89 -8.87
C SER A 79 9.91 8.52 -8.19
N LYS A 80 10.00 7.42 -8.95
CA LYS A 80 10.06 6.05 -8.40
C LYS A 80 11.14 5.91 -7.31
N ALA A 81 12.34 6.46 -7.54
CA ALA A 81 13.44 6.42 -6.58
C ALA A 81 13.12 7.12 -5.25
N ARG A 82 12.54 8.32 -5.30
CA ARG A 82 12.10 9.05 -4.11
C ARG A 82 10.96 8.34 -3.39
N PHE A 83 10.01 7.76 -4.11
CA PHE A 83 8.95 6.94 -3.51
C PHE A 83 9.50 5.72 -2.77
N CYS A 84 10.43 4.97 -3.38
CA CYS A 84 11.10 3.84 -2.72
C CYS A 84 11.86 4.28 -1.45
N ARG A 85 12.53 5.43 -1.50
CA ARG A 85 13.19 6.02 -0.33
C ARG A 85 12.21 6.37 0.79
N CYS A 86 11.03 6.91 0.46
CA CYS A 86 9.97 7.18 1.44
C CYS A 86 9.48 5.89 2.12
N LEU A 87 9.45 4.77 1.39
CA LEU A 87 9.10 3.46 1.94
C LEU A 87 10.24 2.81 2.74
N ARG A 88 11.40 3.47 2.84
CA ARG A 88 12.62 2.95 3.47
C ARG A 88 13.09 1.62 2.88
N PHE A 89 12.89 1.45 1.57
CA PHE A 89 13.53 0.39 0.80
C PHE A 89 15.02 0.74 0.64
N THR A 90 15.80 0.67 1.72
CA THR A 90 17.26 0.86 1.66
C THR A 90 17.94 -0.50 1.74
N ALA A 91 18.49 -0.94 0.61
CA ALA A 91 19.44 -2.03 0.54
C ALA A 91 20.67 -1.64 1.35
N LYS A 92 21.06 -2.47 2.34
CA LYS A 92 22.48 -2.77 2.60
C LYS A 92 22.76 -3.81 3.68
N ASP A 93 21.86 -4.06 4.64
CA ASP A 93 22.09 -5.11 5.65
C ASP A 93 20.81 -5.89 6.01
N GLY A 94 20.93 -7.21 6.20
CA GLY A 94 19.84 -8.09 6.63
C GLY A 94 18.73 -8.29 5.60
N VAL A 95 19.06 -8.18 4.31
CA VAL A 95 18.11 -8.22 3.20
C VAL A 95 17.70 -9.67 2.90
N VAL A 96 16.40 -9.92 2.82
CA VAL A 96 15.83 -11.22 2.44
C VAL A 96 15.61 -11.23 0.94
N ASP A 97 16.16 -12.27 0.29
CA ASP A 97 15.91 -12.54 -1.12
C ASP A 97 14.39 -12.78 -1.34
N PRO A 98 13.74 -11.97 -2.21
CA PRO A 98 12.32 -12.12 -2.56
C PRO A 98 11.92 -13.51 -3.01
N ASP A 99 12.82 -14.24 -3.68
CA ASP A 99 12.55 -15.57 -4.22
C ASP A 99 12.52 -16.66 -3.14
N LEU A 100 13.06 -16.37 -1.95
CA LEU A 100 12.96 -17.25 -0.78
C LEU A 100 11.59 -17.18 -0.10
N ILE A 101 10.74 -16.22 -0.48
CA ILE A 101 9.40 -16.13 0.10
C ILE A 101 8.48 -17.15 -0.56
N SER A 102 8.06 -18.13 0.24
CA SER A 102 7.19 -19.18 -0.24
C SER A 102 5.81 -18.64 -0.64
N SER A 103 5.21 -19.25 -1.66
CA SER A 103 3.83 -18.93 -2.05
C SER A 103 2.83 -19.13 -0.91
N SER A 104 3.07 -20.10 -0.01
CA SER A 104 2.20 -20.31 1.16
C SER A 104 2.27 -19.12 2.12
N ALA A 105 3.46 -18.58 2.40
CA ALA A 105 3.61 -17.42 3.27
C ALA A 105 2.89 -16.18 2.72
N LEU A 106 2.95 -15.97 1.39
CA LEU A 106 2.20 -14.91 0.72
C LEU A 106 0.68 -15.11 0.83
N ILE A 107 0.20 -16.34 0.66
CA ILE A 107 -1.23 -16.69 0.78
C ILE A 107 -1.72 -16.43 2.21
N ASP A 108 -0.98 -16.92 3.20
CA ASP A 108 -1.31 -16.77 4.62
C ASP A 108 -1.38 -15.28 5.00
N MET A 109 -0.42 -14.48 4.52
CA MET A 109 -0.44 -13.03 4.71
C MET A 109 -1.72 -12.39 4.16
N PHE A 110 -2.15 -12.73 2.93
CA PHE A 110 -3.38 -12.16 2.39
C PHE A 110 -4.62 -12.55 3.20
N TYR A 111 -4.70 -13.78 3.70
CA TYR A 111 -5.77 -14.17 4.62
C TYR A 111 -5.72 -13.39 5.94
N GLN A 112 -4.53 -13.17 6.51
CA GLN A 112 -4.35 -12.33 7.71
C GLN A 112 -4.74 -10.87 7.47
N MET A 113 -4.58 -10.36 6.23
CA MET A 113 -5.07 -9.04 5.82
C MET A 113 -6.60 -8.98 5.72
N GLY A 114 -7.30 -10.12 5.79
CA GLY A 114 -8.76 -10.23 5.69
C GLY A 114 -9.27 -10.46 4.27
N TYR A 115 -8.46 -11.08 3.41
CA TYR A 115 -8.89 -11.49 2.07
C TYR A 115 -10.01 -12.53 2.15
N ILE A 116 -11.12 -12.30 1.42
CA ILE A 116 -12.32 -13.15 1.50
C ILE A 116 -12.47 -14.17 0.37
N GLY A 117 -11.60 -14.11 -0.65
CA GLY A 117 -11.63 -15.04 -1.78
C GLY A 117 -10.78 -16.30 -1.55
N ASN A 118 -10.77 -17.22 -2.51
CA ASN A 118 -9.90 -18.39 -2.47
C ASN A 118 -8.60 -18.13 -3.27
N ILE A 119 -7.45 -18.14 -2.59
CA ILE A 119 -6.12 -18.08 -3.21
C ILE A 119 -5.51 -19.50 -3.26
N SER A 120 -6.05 -20.37 -4.12
CA SER A 120 -5.43 -21.68 -4.40
C SER A 120 -4.23 -21.56 -5.35
N LEU A 121 -4.23 -20.51 -6.18
CA LEU A 121 -3.15 -20.13 -7.08
C LEU A 121 -3.09 -18.60 -7.12
N PHE A 122 -1.90 -18.02 -7.21
CA PHE A 122 -1.76 -16.55 -7.30
C PHE A 122 -2.44 -15.95 -8.54
N SER A 123 -2.60 -16.73 -9.62
CA SER A 123 -3.38 -16.31 -10.80
C SER A 123 -4.87 -16.05 -10.49
N LYS A 124 -5.40 -16.62 -9.40
CA LYS A 124 -6.76 -16.41 -8.90
C LYS A 124 -6.86 -15.26 -7.89
N PHE A 125 -5.74 -14.66 -7.50
CA PHE A 125 -5.77 -13.47 -6.66
C PHE A 125 -6.55 -12.35 -7.37
N ARG A 126 -7.47 -11.72 -6.63
CA ARG A 126 -8.26 -10.59 -7.06
C ARG A 126 -8.24 -9.55 -5.94
N LYS A 127 -7.58 -8.41 -6.15
CA LYS A 127 -7.46 -7.40 -5.09
C LYS A 127 -8.81 -6.88 -4.57
N THR A 128 -9.88 -6.99 -5.37
CA THR A 128 -11.24 -6.64 -4.97
C THR A 128 -11.77 -7.46 -3.79
N ASN A 129 -11.18 -8.63 -3.55
CA ASN A 129 -11.47 -9.46 -2.37
C ASN A 129 -10.65 -9.05 -1.13
N LEU A 130 -9.78 -8.03 -1.23
CA LEU A 130 -9.19 -7.40 -0.06
C LEU A 130 -10.19 -6.44 0.59
N PRO A 131 -10.06 -6.19 1.91
CA PRO A 131 -10.77 -5.10 2.54
C PRO A 131 -10.52 -3.77 1.82
N PRO A 132 -11.50 -2.84 1.79
CA PRO A 132 -11.43 -1.62 0.97
C PRO A 132 -10.13 -0.84 1.09
N MET A 133 -9.64 -0.63 2.31
CA MET A 133 -8.39 0.10 2.57
C MET A 133 -7.16 -0.61 1.98
N TRP A 134 -7.09 -1.94 2.09
CA TRP A 134 -6.01 -2.72 1.49
C TRP A 134 -6.10 -2.74 -0.02
N ASN A 135 -7.29 -2.79 -0.60
CA ASN A 135 -7.49 -2.66 -2.04
C ASN A 135 -7.00 -1.29 -2.56
N GLU A 136 -7.29 -0.20 -1.84
CA GLU A 136 -6.81 1.14 -2.17
C GLU A 136 -5.28 1.23 -2.10
N LEU A 137 -4.68 0.82 -0.97
CA LEU A 137 -3.22 0.80 -0.80
C LEU A 137 -2.53 -0.07 -1.85
N PHE A 138 -3.05 -1.28 -2.08
CA PHE A 138 -2.54 -2.19 -3.09
C PHE A 138 -2.52 -1.53 -4.46
N THR A 139 -3.59 -0.82 -4.82
CA THR A 139 -3.66 -0.17 -6.12
C THR A 139 -2.72 1.04 -6.19
N LEU A 140 -2.54 1.78 -5.10
CA LEU A 140 -1.56 2.87 -5.03
C LEU A 140 -0.14 2.33 -5.26
N PHE A 141 0.24 1.28 -4.53
CA PHE A 141 1.53 0.63 -4.72
C PHE A 141 1.66 0.07 -6.14
N PHE A 142 0.61 -0.54 -6.68
CA PHE A 142 0.63 -1.16 -8.00
C PHE A 142 0.87 -0.12 -9.08
N LYS A 143 0.10 0.97 -9.08
CA LYS A 143 0.29 2.07 -10.03
C LYS A 143 1.67 2.72 -9.89
N SER A 144 2.13 2.90 -8.65
CA SER A 144 3.39 3.59 -8.35
C SER A 144 4.63 2.78 -8.72
N LEU A 145 4.57 1.45 -8.55
CA LEU A 145 5.74 0.57 -8.70
C LEU A 145 5.76 -0.17 -10.03
N SER A 146 4.60 -0.62 -10.54
CA SER A 146 4.53 -1.40 -11.78
C SER A 146 4.53 -0.53 -13.04
N GLY A 147 4.25 0.77 -12.90
CA GLY A 147 4.08 1.68 -14.04
C GLY A 147 2.90 1.36 -14.95
N ARG A 148 2.00 0.45 -14.54
CA ARG A 148 0.78 0.10 -15.28
C ARG A 148 -0.37 1.03 -14.91
N VAL A 149 -1.04 1.55 -15.94
CA VAL A 149 -2.18 2.48 -15.79
C VAL A 149 -3.51 1.72 -15.69
N PHE A 150 -3.60 0.50 -16.23
CA PHE A 150 -4.81 -0.33 -16.30
C PHE A 150 -4.55 -1.78 -15.86
N GLY A 151 -5.62 -2.51 -15.50
CA GLY A 151 -5.56 -3.95 -15.18
C GLY A 151 -4.94 -4.25 -13.81
N SER A 152 -5.53 -3.72 -12.74
CA SER A 152 -5.00 -3.85 -11.38
C SER A 152 -5.58 -5.02 -10.59
N ASP A 153 -6.56 -5.76 -11.13
CA ASP A 153 -7.23 -6.81 -10.37
C ASP A 153 -6.36 -8.05 -10.12
N SER A 154 -5.38 -8.30 -10.97
CA SER A 154 -4.37 -9.34 -10.79
C SER A 154 -2.99 -8.72 -10.62
N ALA A 155 -2.16 -9.31 -9.76
CA ALA A 155 -0.77 -8.90 -9.60
C ALA A 155 0.18 -10.08 -9.81
N SER A 156 1.41 -9.78 -10.21
CA SER A 156 2.48 -10.78 -10.24
C SER A 156 2.83 -11.20 -8.82
N ILE A 157 3.36 -12.42 -8.68
CA ILE A 157 3.88 -12.91 -7.40
C ILE A 157 4.93 -11.95 -6.83
N LEU A 158 5.78 -11.40 -7.69
CA LEU A 158 6.79 -10.40 -7.36
C LEU A 158 6.18 -9.16 -6.67
N PHE A 159 5.06 -8.65 -7.18
CA PHE A 159 4.37 -7.53 -6.56
C PHE A 159 3.74 -7.91 -5.21
N CYS A 160 3.17 -9.12 -5.11
CA CYS A 160 2.68 -9.65 -3.84
C CYS A 160 3.82 -9.77 -2.79
N THR A 161 5.03 -10.12 -3.23
CA THR A 161 6.23 -10.16 -2.38
C THR A 161 6.58 -8.78 -1.83
N ILE A 162 6.47 -7.70 -2.61
CA ILE A 162 6.64 -6.32 -2.10
C ILE A 162 5.64 -6.03 -0.98
N ILE A 163 4.36 -6.37 -1.20
CA ILE A 163 3.31 -6.17 -0.20
C ILE A 163 3.60 -6.99 1.07
N TYR A 164 4.14 -8.20 0.91
CA TYR A 164 4.60 -9.02 2.03
C TYR A 164 5.70 -8.36 2.84
N GLY A 165 6.75 -7.84 2.20
CA GLY A 165 7.81 -7.12 2.91
C GLY A 165 7.26 -5.91 3.67
N LEU A 166 6.33 -5.16 3.06
CA LEU A 166 5.66 -4.03 3.72
C LEU A 166 4.80 -4.45 4.92
N TYR A 167 4.05 -5.54 4.80
CA TYR A 167 3.15 -6.03 5.85
C TYR A 167 3.92 -6.64 7.02
N THR A 168 4.91 -7.48 6.74
CA THR A 168 5.70 -8.22 7.74
C THR A 168 6.91 -7.46 8.24
N ARG A 169 7.24 -6.31 7.63
CA ARG A 169 8.46 -5.53 7.86
C ARG A 169 9.75 -6.28 7.56
N VAL A 170 9.68 -7.30 6.71
CA VAL A 170 10.86 -7.96 6.17
C VAL A 170 11.54 -7.01 5.18
N ASN A 171 12.83 -6.78 5.36
CA ASN A 171 13.63 -5.95 4.46
C ASN A 171 13.96 -6.76 3.20
N LEU A 172 13.21 -6.58 2.13
CA LEU A 172 13.42 -7.32 0.89
C LEU A 172 14.48 -6.65 0.00
N ASP A 173 15.13 -7.45 -0.85
CA ASP A 173 15.96 -6.87 -1.90
C ASP A 173 15.06 -6.32 -3.01
N TYR A 174 14.69 -5.05 -2.85
CA TYR A 174 13.88 -4.37 -3.84
C TYR A 174 14.64 -4.06 -5.13
N GLY A 175 15.98 -4.18 -5.14
CA GLY A 175 16.80 -3.99 -6.34
C GLY A 175 16.57 -5.09 -7.38
N ASP A 176 16.23 -6.30 -6.95
CA ASP A 176 15.87 -7.42 -7.82
C ASP A 176 14.39 -7.40 -8.23
N ILE A 177 13.55 -6.67 -7.51
CA ILE A 177 12.10 -6.59 -7.74
C ILE A 177 11.70 -5.43 -8.68
N LEU A 178 12.37 -4.27 -8.58
CA LEU A 178 11.93 -2.99 -9.20
C LEU A 178 12.83 -2.51 -10.34
#